data_AF-A0AAV5SCZ4-F1
#
_entry.id   AF-A0AAV5SCZ4-F1
#
_cell.length_a   1.000
_cell.length_b   1.000
_cell.length_c   1.000
_cell.angle_alpha   90.00
_cell.angle_beta   90.00
_cell.angle_gamma   90.00
#
_symmetry.space_group_name_H-M   'P 1'
#
loop_
_entity.id
_entity.type
_entity.pdbx_description
1 polymer ?
#
loop_
_entity_poly.entity_id
_entity_poly.type
_entity_poly.pdbx_seq_one_letter_code
_entity_poly.pdbx_strand_id
1 'polypeptide(L)'
;GIEVLARVYSDGFSGESPIFRPRRTVDFSSPSKFSDVILVAEGKKLHASRQILAHASSYFEALFYGDFSESQEKEIEIKDVSADEFVTVLELI
;
A
#
# COMPACT_ATOMS: atom_id res chain seq x y z
N GLY A 1 -3.31 5.61 23.65
CA GLY A 1 -3.56 5.66 22.20
C GLY A 1 -4.84 4.96 21.78
N ILE A 2 -5.15 3.77 22.30
CA ILE A 2 -6.38 3.01 21.97
C ILE A 2 -7.50 3.27 22.99
N GLU A 3 -7.13 3.50 24.25
CA GLU A 3 -8.05 3.74 25.37
C GLU A 3 -8.89 5.03 25.24
N VAL A 4 -8.34 6.05 24.59
CA VAL A 4 -9.04 7.33 24.36
C VAL A 4 -10.19 7.15 23.37
N LEU A 5 -9.97 6.35 22.33
CA LEU A 5 -11.01 6.05 21.33
C LEU A 5 -12.14 5.19 21.93
N ALA A 6 -11.80 4.26 22.82
CA ALA A 6 -12.80 3.44 23.54
C ALA A 6 -13.72 4.30 24.43
N ARG A 7 -13.19 5.35 25.06
CA ARG A 7 -13.97 6.29 25.88
C ARG A 7 -14.88 7.20 25.06
N VAL A 8 -14.44 7.62 23.88
CA VAL A 8 -15.26 8.44 22.98
C VAL A 8 -16.45 7.63 22.42
N TYR A 9 -16.33 6.31 22.34
CA TYR A 9 -17.34 5.42 21.74
C TYR A 9 -18.42 4.93 22.72
N SER A 10 -18.21 4.99 24.04
CA SER A 10 -19.20 4.50 25.02
C SER A 10 -20.41 5.41 25.22
N ASP A 11 -20.33 6.66 24.75
CA ASP A 11 -21.30 7.70 25.09
C ASP A 11 -22.46 7.86 24.08
N GLY A 12 -22.61 7.01 23.04
CA GLY A 12 -23.68 7.30 22.08
C GLY A 12 -24.05 6.38 20.92
N PHE A 13 -23.97 5.05 20.98
CA PHE A 13 -24.56 4.23 19.91
C PHE A 13 -25.25 2.95 20.39
N SER A 14 -26.52 2.82 20.05
CA SER A 14 -27.36 1.67 20.34
C SER A 14 -26.99 0.49 19.45
N GLY A 15 -26.51 -0.60 20.08
CA GLY A 15 -27.01 -1.94 19.78
C GLY A 15 -26.30 -2.80 18.73
N GLU A 16 -25.44 -2.29 17.87
CA GLU A 16 -24.60 -3.14 17.01
C GLU A 16 -23.14 -2.71 17.10
N SER A 17 -22.28 -3.61 17.57
CA SER A 17 -20.84 -3.41 17.54
C SER A 17 -20.42 -3.30 16.07
N PRO A 18 -19.91 -2.15 15.57
CA PRO A 18 -19.28 -2.15 14.28
C PRO A 18 -18.13 -3.15 14.36
N ILE A 19 -18.07 -4.08 13.43
CA ILE A 19 -16.90 -4.95 13.28
C ILE A 19 -15.75 -3.98 12.97
N PHE A 20 -15.04 -3.53 14.01
CA PHE A 20 -13.81 -2.80 13.85
C PHE A 20 -12.82 -3.79 13.26
N ARG A 21 -12.78 -3.84 11.93
CA ARG A 21 -11.67 -4.43 11.20
C ARG A 21 -10.64 -3.32 11.18
N PRO A 22 -9.63 -3.32 12.07
CA PRO A 22 -8.49 -2.43 11.85
C PRO A 22 -8.01 -2.72 10.43
N ARG A 23 -8.14 -1.75 9.52
CA ARG A 23 -7.44 -1.83 8.23
C ARG A 23 -5.98 -2.00 8.63
N ARG A 24 -5.41 -3.15 8.31
CA ARG A 24 -3.97 -3.34 8.44
C ARG A 24 -3.36 -2.37 7.43
N THR A 25 -2.91 -1.22 7.90
CA THR A 25 -2.14 -0.28 7.08
C THR A 25 -0.77 -0.89 6.86
N VAL A 26 -0.41 -1.10 5.60
CA VAL A 26 0.91 -1.61 5.21
C VAL A 26 1.90 -0.45 5.30
N ASP A 27 3.03 -0.66 5.98
CA ASP A 27 4.13 0.31 5.96
C ASP A 27 4.98 0.09 4.70
N PHE A 28 4.85 0.99 3.74
CA PHE A 28 5.66 0.99 2.51
C PHE A 28 6.98 1.76 2.67
N SER A 29 7.20 2.48 3.78
CA SER A 29 8.39 3.31 3.98
C SER A 29 9.66 2.51 4.33
N SER A 30 9.50 1.24 4.70
CA SER A 30 10.58 0.35 5.10
C SER A 30 10.49 -1.01 4.39
N PRO A 31 11.64 -1.66 4.09
CA PRO A 31 11.63 -2.98 3.47
C PRO A 31 11.08 -4.04 4.42
N SER A 32 10.26 -4.94 3.88
CA SER A 32 9.83 -6.17 4.56
C SER A 32 10.54 -7.39 3.97
N LYS A 33 10.37 -8.56 4.62
CA LYS A 33 10.85 -9.84 4.08
C LYS A 33 10.24 -10.23 2.71
N PHE A 34 9.15 -9.58 2.30
CA PHE A 34 8.47 -9.84 1.03
C PHE A 34 8.66 -8.71 0.01
N SER A 35 9.33 -7.63 0.41
CA SER A 35 9.56 -6.50 -0.47
C SER A 35 10.73 -6.84 -1.41
N ASP A 36 10.44 -6.94 -2.70
CA ASP A 36 11.42 -7.22 -3.74
C ASP A 36 11.61 -6.05 -4.72
N VAL A 37 10.69 -5.06 -4.72
CA VAL A 37 10.75 -3.84 -5.55
C VAL A 37 10.67 -2.59 -4.70
N ILE A 38 11.29 -1.52 -5.19
CA ILE A 38 11.12 -0.15 -4.71
C ILE A 38 10.39 0.63 -5.81
N LEU A 39 9.23 1.18 -5.49
CA LEU A 39 8.50 2.11 -6.37
C LEU A 39 8.79 3.53 -5.89
N VAL A 40 9.16 4.42 -6.80
CA VAL A 40 9.51 5.80 -6.48
C VAL A 40 8.45 6.72 -7.04
N ALA A 41 7.69 7.39 -6.18
CA ALA A 41 6.72 8.41 -6.55
C ALA A 41 7.14 9.74 -5.92
N GLU A 42 7.33 10.79 -6.73
CA GLU A 42 7.85 12.09 -6.28
C GLU A 42 9.12 11.99 -5.42
N GLY A 43 10.03 11.07 -5.78
CA GLY A 43 11.26 10.83 -5.03
C GLY A 43 11.07 10.10 -3.69
N LYS A 44 9.84 9.79 -3.25
CA LYS A 44 9.58 8.94 -2.07
C LYS A 44 9.68 7.47 -2.47
N LYS A 45 10.45 6.69 -1.70
CA LYS A 45 10.65 5.25 -1.89
C LYS A 45 9.57 4.44 -1.18
N LEU A 46 8.96 3.52 -1.91
CA LEU A 46 7.89 2.65 -1.43
C LEU A 46 8.27 1.20 -1.69
N HIS A 47 8.50 0.45 -0.61
CA HIS A 47 8.93 -0.95 -0.66
C HIS A 47 7.73 -1.89 -0.79
N ALA A 48 7.65 -2.61 -1.92
CA ALA A 48 6.50 -3.46 -2.24
C ALA A 48 6.90 -4.83 -2.79
N SER A 49 5.92 -5.70 -3.01
CA SER A 49 6.09 -7.03 -3.62
C SER A 49 5.54 -7.05 -5.04
N ARG A 50 6.37 -7.38 -6.03
CA ARG A 50 5.95 -7.51 -7.43
C ARG A 50 4.82 -8.52 -7.58
N GLN A 51 4.95 -9.67 -6.93
CA GLN A 51 3.97 -10.75 -7.06
C GLN A 51 2.58 -10.34 -6.56
N ILE A 52 2.50 -9.66 -5.41
CA ILE A 52 1.22 -9.22 -4.83
C ILE A 52 0.57 -8.18 -5.74
N LEU A 53 1.34 -7.16 -6.14
CA LEU A 53 0.85 -6.08 -6.98
C LEU A 53 0.43 -6.55 -8.37
N ALA A 54 1.22 -7.41 -9.02
CA ALA A 54 0.89 -7.98 -10.33
C ALA A 54 -0.34 -8.89 -10.27
N HIS A 55 -0.48 -9.70 -9.21
CA HIS A 55 -1.65 -10.54 -9.03
C HIS A 55 -2.94 -9.72 -8.92
N ALA A 56 -2.87 -8.55 -8.28
CA ALA A 56 -4.02 -7.68 -8.06
C ALA A 56 -4.28 -6.68 -9.21
N SER A 57 -3.32 -6.45 -10.11
CA SER A 57 -3.39 -5.40 -11.12
C SER A 57 -2.63 -5.76 -12.39
N SER A 58 -3.34 -5.78 -13.52
CA SER A 58 -2.74 -5.98 -14.84
C SER A 58 -1.73 -4.89 -15.23
N TYR A 59 -1.85 -3.69 -14.65
CA TYR A 59 -0.84 -2.64 -14.82
C TYR A 59 0.51 -3.06 -14.22
N PHE A 60 0.49 -3.54 -12.97
CA PHE A 60 1.71 -4.00 -12.30
C PHE A 60 2.23 -5.32 -12.89
N GLU A 61 1.34 -6.19 -13.37
CA GLU A 61 1.75 -7.38 -14.13
C GLU A 61 2.54 -6.99 -15.38
N ALA A 62 2.02 -6.07 -16.19
CA ALA A 62 2.73 -5.57 -17.36
C ALA A 62 4.03 -4.85 -17.00
N LEU A 63 4.03 -4.05 -15.93
CA LEU A 63 5.22 -3.31 -15.48
C LEU A 63 6.36 -4.23 -15.02
N PHE A 64 6.04 -5.29 -14.29
CA PHE A 64 7.03 -6.16 -13.64
C PHE A 64 7.39 -7.41 -14.44
N TYR A 65 6.48 -7.91 -15.28
CA TYR A 65 6.64 -9.18 -15.99
C TYR A 65 6.41 -9.04 -17.50
N GLY A 66 6.16 -7.83 -18.00
CA GLY A 66 6.19 -7.54 -19.43
C GLY A 66 7.61 -7.38 -19.97
N ASP A 67 7.71 -7.19 -21.29
CA ASP A 67 8.99 -7.09 -22.01
C ASP A 67 9.66 -5.69 -21.93
N PHE A 68 9.31 -4.90 -20.91
CA PHE A 68 9.90 -3.58 -20.69
C PHE A 68 11.25 -3.69 -19.99
N SER A 69 12.17 -2.76 -20.29
CA SER A 69 13.49 -2.68 -19.62
C SER A 69 13.38 -2.56 -18.10
N GLU A 70 12.34 -1.89 -17.63
CA GLU A 70 12.03 -1.59 -16.25
C GLU A 70 11.65 -2.85 -15.44
N SER A 71 11.20 -3.91 -16.11
CA SER A 71 10.79 -5.17 -15.46
C SER A 71 11.90 -5.81 -14.61
N GLN A 72 13.16 -5.57 -14.98
CA GLN A 72 14.34 -6.11 -14.28
C GLN A 72 14.94 -5.14 -13.26
N GLU A 73 14.41 -3.92 -13.15
CA GLU A 73 14.93 -2.92 -12.23
C GLU A 73 14.46 -3.15 -10.80
N LYS A 74 15.35 -2.91 -9.84
CA LYS A 74 15.03 -2.99 -8.41
C LYS A 74 14.28 -1.76 -7.90
N GLU A 75 14.46 -0.63 -8.57
CA GLU A 75 13.88 0.66 -8.23
C GLU A 75 13.24 1.22 -9.51
N ILE A 76 11.94 1.48 -9.49
CA ILE A 76 11.16 1.89 -10.65
C ILE A 76 10.47 3.22 -10.33
N GLU A 77 10.71 4.24 -11.16
CA GLU A 77 10.07 5.55 -11.03
C GLU A 77 8.65 5.52 -11.61
N ILE A 78 7.67 5.93 -10.80
CA ILE A 78 6.28 6.13 -11.21
C ILE A 78 6.06 7.63 -11.39
N LYS A 79 5.80 8.02 -12.64
CA LYS A 79 5.63 9.43 -13.04
C LYS A 79 4.15 9.84 -12.93
N ASP A 80 3.94 11.15 -12.91
CA ASP A 80 2.61 11.77 -12.97
C ASP A 80 1.63 11.35 -11.84
N VAL A 81 2.16 10.93 -10.69
CA VAL A 81 1.37 10.63 -9.49
C VAL A 81 2.08 11.17 -8.26
N SER A 82 1.33 11.76 -7.33
CA SER A 82 1.91 12.14 -6.04
C SER A 82 2.16 10.91 -5.18
N ALA A 83 3.14 11.02 -4.27
CA ALA A 83 3.45 9.88 -3.40
C ALA A 83 2.26 9.46 -2.53
N ASP A 84 1.45 10.41 -2.07
CA ASP A 84 0.33 10.16 -1.16
C ASP A 84 -0.87 9.53 -1.90
N GLU A 85 -1.14 9.98 -3.14
CA GLU A 85 -2.12 9.33 -4.02
C GLU A 85 -1.69 7.90 -4.35
N PHE A 86 -0.41 7.70 -4.64
CA PHE A 86 0.09 6.38 -4.99
C PHE A 86 0.03 5.41 -3.80
N VAL A 87 0.38 5.85 -2.59
CA VAL A 87 0.18 5.05 -1.36
C VAL A 87 -1.30 4.66 -1.20
N THR A 88 -2.23 5.59 -1.46
CA THR A 88 -3.67 5.30 -1.40
C THR A 88 -4.05 4.17 -2.37
N VAL A 89 -3.48 4.14 -3.58
CA VAL A 89 -3.69 3.03 -4.53
C VAL A 89 -3.13 1.72 -4.01
N LEU A 90 -1.91 1.74 -3.45
CA LEU A 90 -1.27 0.53 -2.92
C LEU A 90 -2.02 -0.05 -1.70
N GLU A 91 -2.67 0.79 -0.89
CA GLU A 91 -3.51 0.35 0.23
C GLU A 91 -4.84 -0.30 -0.19
N LEU A 92 -5.24 -0.18 -1.46
CA LEU A 92 -6.43 -0.81 -2.01
C LEU A 92 -6.15 -2.21 -2.60
N ILE A 93 -4.88 -2.60 -2.69
CA ILE A 93 -4.41 -3.91 -3.14
C ILE A 93 -4.20 -4.84 -1.93
#